data_AF-A0A7C1SMV1-F1
#
_entry.id   AF-A0A7C1SMV1-F1
#
_cell.length_a   1.000
_cell.length_b   1.000
_cell.length_c   1.000
_cell.angle_alpha   90.00
_cell.angle_beta   90.00
_cell.angle_gamma   90.00
#
_symmetry.space_group_name_H-M   'P 1'
#
loop_
_entity.id
_entity.type
_entity.pdbx_description
1 polymer ?
#
loop_
_entity_poly.entity_id
_entity_poly.type
_entity_poly.pdbx_seq_one_letter_code
_entity_poly.pdbx_strand_id
1 'polypeptide(L)'
;MKLKLKICIGIICLIFVNNASFAQTTVQLQPLDSAPTINKNIYGHFAEHLGRCIYGGLYVGEKSNIPNTEGVRNDIIGALKALKIPNLR
;
A
#
# COMPACT_ATOMS: atom_id res chain seq x y z
N MET A 1 5.20 2.88 56.50
CA MET A 1 5.88 2.48 55.24
C MET A 1 4.94 2.44 54.03
N LYS A 2 3.75 1.80 54.12
CA LYS A 2 2.78 1.66 53.02
C LYS A 2 2.25 2.99 52.43
N LEU A 3 2.08 4.03 53.26
CA LEU A 3 1.59 5.34 52.80
C LEU A 3 2.62 6.10 51.94
N LYS A 4 3.90 6.08 52.34
CA LYS A 4 5.00 6.69 51.57
C LYS A 4 5.17 6.01 50.20
N LEU A 5 4.99 4.69 50.13
CA LEU A 5 5.10 3.93 48.88
C LEU A 5 3.97 4.27 47.88
N LYS A 6 2.73 4.42 48.35
CA LYS A 6 1.59 4.84 47.50
C LYS A 6 1.78 6.24 46.93
N ILE A 7 2.32 7.16 47.73
CA ILE A 7 2.63 8.54 47.30
C ILE A 7 3.71 8.53 46.22
N CYS A 8 4.78 7.75 46.39
CA CYS A 8 5.84 7.64 45.37
C CYS A 8 5.32 7.04 44.04
N ILE A 9 4.47 6.01 44.08
CA ILE A 9 3.88 5.41 42.86
C ILE A 9 2.98 6.41 42.14
N GLY A 10 2.17 7.19 42.88
CA GLY A 10 1.33 8.24 42.30
C GLY A 10 2.14 9.32 41.59
N ILE A 11 3.26 9.76 42.19
CA ILE A 11 4.16 10.74 41.59
C ILE A 11 4.83 10.19 40.32
N ILE A 12 5.31 8.94 40.34
CA ILE A 12 5.92 8.28 39.17
C ILE A 12 4.90 8.14 38.02
N CYS A 13 3.66 7.78 38.33
CA CYS A 13 2.58 7.67 37.35
C CYS A 13 2.26 9.04 36.72
N LEU A 14 2.22 10.11 37.51
CA LEU A 14 1.95 11.47 37.05
C LEU A 14 3.06 12.02 36.13
N ILE A 15 4.33 11.65 36.38
CA ILE A 15 5.48 12.02 35.54
C ILE A 15 5.46 11.24 34.21
N PHE A 16 4.99 10.00 34.22
CA PHE A 16 4.87 9.18 32.99
C PHE A 16 3.76 9.68 32.05
N VAL A 17 2.65 10.21 32.56
CA VAL A 17 1.55 10.76 31.74
C VAL A 17 1.96 12.04 30.99
N ASN A 18 2.89 12.83 31.55
CA ASN A 18 3.35 14.09 30.93
C ASN A 18 4.39 13.89 29.81
N ASN A 19 4.91 12.67 29.60
CA ASN A 19 5.85 12.35 28.50
C ASN A 19 5.16 11.71 27.29
N ALA A 20 3.83 11.82 27.17
CA ALA A 20 3.12 11.45 25.96
C ALA A 20 3.44 12.48 24.85
N SER A 21 4.39 12.13 23.98
CA SER A 21 4.73 12.96 22.82
C SER A 21 3.67 12.81 21.73
N PHE A 22 3.05 13.94 21.33
CA PHE A 22 2.07 13.97 20.25
C PHE A 22 2.74 14.33 18.93
N ALA A 23 2.74 13.40 17.97
CA ALA A 23 3.32 13.60 16.64
C ALA A 23 2.33 14.27 15.67
N GLN A 24 1.78 15.43 16.03
CA GLN A 24 0.83 16.14 15.16
C GLN A 24 1.57 17.01 14.14
N THR A 25 1.26 16.82 12.84
CA THR A 25 1.81 17.60 11.73
C THR A 25 0.70 18.36 11.02
N THR A 26 0.94 19.64 10.72
CA THR A 26 0.05 20.47 9.91
C THR A 26 0.53 20.48 8.47
N VAL A 27 -0.37 20.17 7.53
CA VAL A 27 -0.12 20.26 6.08
C VAL A 27 -1.11 21.28 5.50
N GLN A 28 -0.61 22.20 4.69
CA GLN A 28 -1.44 23.15 3.92
C GLN A 28 -1.42 22.74 2.45
N LEU A 29 -2.60 22.68 1.83
CA LEU A 29 -2.74 22.40 0.40
C LEU A 29 -2.95 23.70 -0.36
N GLN A 30 -2.14 23.93 -1.40
CA GLN A 30 -2.25 25.10 -2.28
C GLN A 30 -2.46 24.61 -3.72
N PRO A 31 -3.72 24.48 -4.17
CA PRO A 31 -4.00 24.15 -5.57
C PRO A 31 -3.60 25.34 -6.46
N LEU A 32 -2.85 25.06 -7.51
CA LEU A 32 -2.41 26.03 -8.51
C LEU A 32 -2.89 25.58 -9.88
N ASP A 33 -3.45 26.49 -10.68
CA ASP A 33 -3.88 26.19 -12.05
C ASP A 33 -2.70 25.80 -12.97
N SER A 34 -1.48 26.20 -12.58
CA SER A 34 -0.23 25.86 -13.28
C SER A 34 0.43 24.57 -12.78
N ALA A 35 -0.22 23.80 -11.90
CA ALA A 35 0.36 22.57 -11.37
C ALA A 35 0.68 21.57 -12.51
N PRO A 36 1.84 20.92 -12.49
CA PRO A 36 2.21 19.97 -13.52
C PRO A 36 1.32 18.72 -13.48
N THR A 37 1.02 18.18 -14.65
CA THR A 37 0.30 16.90 -14.76
C THR A 37 1.16 15.77 -14.23
N ILE A 38 0.65 15.02 -13.25
CA ILE A 38 1.27 13.77 -12.80
C ILE A 38 1.14 12.75 -13.94
N ASN A 39 2.28 12.38 -14.53
CA ASN A 39 2.28 11.45 -15.66
C ASN A 39 1.77 10.08 -15.20
N LYS A 40 0.73 9.57 -15.86
CA LYS A 40 0.14 8.26 -15.53
C LYS A 40 1.16 7.13 -15.50
N ASN A 41 2.21 7.19 -16.32
CA ASN A 41 3.22 6.13 -16.44
C ASN A 41 4.07 5.96 -15.17
N ILE A 42 4.02 6.88 -14.20
CA ILE A 42 4.61 6.69 -12.87
C ILE A 42 3.96 5.48 -12.15
N TYR A 43 2.72 5.14 -12.49
CA TYR A 43 2.03 3.93 -12.02
C TYR A 43 2.18 2.74 -12.97
N GLY A 44 3.28 2.70 -13.74
CA GLY A 44 3.59 1.58 -14.64
C GLY A 44 3.88 0.27 -13.89
N HIS A 45 3.75 -0.84 -14.61
CA HIS A 45 4.04 -2.17 -14.07
C HIS A 45 5.15 -2.87 -14.87
N PHE A 46 5.74 -3.91 -14.26
CA PHE A 46 6.79 -4.72 -14.86
C PHE A 46 6.47 -6.20 -14.66
N ALA A 47 6.55 -7.00 -15.74
CA ALA A 47 6.32 -8.43 -15.74
C ALA A 47 7.51 -9.16 -16.39
N GLU A 48 8.25 -9.91 -15.57
CA GLU A 48 9.43 -10.65 -16.01
C GLU A 48 9.16 -12.14 -16.00
N HIS A 49 9.88 -12.89 -16.85
CA HIS A 49 9.94 -14.36 -16.79
C HIS A 49 10.69 -14.83 -15.52
N LEU A 50 10.11 -14.56 -14.36
CA LEU A 50 10.69 -14.82 -13.05
C LEU A 50 9.65 -15.50 -12.15
N GLY A 51 9.99 -16.70 -11.69
CA GLY A 51 9.13 -17.52 -10.85
C GLY A 51 7.75 -17.75 -11.51
N ARG A 52 6.69 -17.29 -10.84
CA ARG A 52 5.30 -17.41 -11.30
C ARG A 52 4.71 -16.12 -11.85
N CYS A 53 5.53 -15.10 -12.16
CA CYS A 53 5.03 -13.83 -12.67
C CYS A 53 4.33 -14.02 -14.03
N ILE A 54 5.01 -14.62 -15.02
CA ILE A 54 4.39 -14.98 -16.31
C ILE A 54 3.63 -16.29 -16.20
N TYR A 55 4.31 -17.39 -15.87
CA TYR A 55 3.71 -18.72 -15.89
C TYR A 55 2.92 -18.99 -14.60
N GLY A 56 1.62 -19.17 -14.74
CA GLY A 56 0.65 -19.27 -13.65
C GLY A 56 0.11 -17.90 -13.16
N GLY A 57 0.92 -16.84 -13.26
CA GLY A 57 0.52 -15.48 -12.89
C GLY A 57 -0.28 -14.75 -13.98
N LEU A 58 0.15 -14.86 -15.24
CA LEU A 58 -0.57 -14.31 -16.40
C LEU A 58 -1.00 -15.43 -17.36
N TYR A 59 -0.03 -16.22 -17.82
CA TYR A 59 -0.26 -17.29 -18.78
C TYR A 59 -0.45 -18.63 -18.07
N VAL A 60 -1.58 -19.28 -18.34
CA VAL A 60 -1.97 -20.59 -17.80
C VAL A 60 -2.09 -21.66 -18.90
N GLY A 61 -2.04 -21.27 -20.18
CA GLY A 61 -2.20 -22.15 -21.34
C GLY A 61 -3.66 -22.29 -21.79
N GLU A 62 -3.89 -22.40 -23.11
CA GLU A 62 -5.23 -22.41 -23.71
C GLU A 62 -6.11 -23.56 -23.25
N LYS A 63 -5.51 -24.72 -22.92
CA LYS A 63 -6.22 -25.91 -22.42
C LYS A 63 -6.38 -25.95 -20.90
N SER A 64 -6.03 -24.87 -20.21
CA SER A 64 -6.14 -24.80 -18.75
C SER A 64 -7.59 -24.82 -18.29
N ASN A 65 -7.86 -25.47 -17.14
CA ASN A 65 -9.16 -25.38 -16.47
C ASN A 65 -9.44 -23.99 -15.88
N ILE A 66 -8.43 -23.12 -15.82
CA ILE A 66 -8.58 -21.73 -15.37
C ILE A 66 -9.19 -20.92 -16.52
N PRO A 67 -10.31 -20.17 -16.31
CA PRO A 67 -10.91 -19.34 -17.34
C PRO A 67 -9.90 -18.36 -17.95
N ASN A 68 -9.68 -18.46 -19.26
CA ASN A 68 -8.65 -17.72 -19.96
C ASN A 68 -9.12 -17.29 -21.37
N THR A 69 -8.41 -16.32 -21.93
CA THR A 69 -8.50 -15.92 -23.34
C THR A 69 -7.11 -16.12 -23.93
N GLU A 70 -6.97 -16.97 -24.95
CA GLU A 70 -5.68 -17.29 -25.59
C GLU A 70 -4.59 -17.72 -24.57
N GLY A 71 -5.00 -18.47 -23.54
CA GLY A 71 -4.11 -18.94 -22.48
C GLY A 71 -3.79 -17.93 -21.39
N VAL A 72 -4.24 -16.67 -21.49
CA VAL A 72 -4.07 -15.63 -20.46
C VAL A 72 -5.29 -15.59 -19.55
N ARG A 73 -5.10 -15.69 -18.23
CA ARG A 73 -6.21 -15.82 -17.26
C ARG A 73 -7.06 -14.54 -17.16
N ASN A 74 -8.38 -14.72 -17.21
CA ASN A 74 -9.34 -13.61 -17.35
C ASN A 74 -9.51 -12.78 -16.07
N ASP A 75 -9.36 -13.40 -14.91
CA ASP A 75 -9.47 -12.76 -13.60
C ASP A 75 -8.39 -11.69 -13.38
N ILE A 76 -7.13 -12.00 -13.72
CA ILE A 76 -6.02 -11.03 -13.62
C ILE A 76 -6.18 -9.91 -14.66
N ILE A 77 -6.55 -10.23 -15.91
CA ILE A 77 -6.79 -9.19 -16.91
C ILE A 77 -7.95 -8.27 -16.50
N GLY A 78 -9.00 -8.82 -15.90
CA GLY A 78 -10.09 -8.02 -15.33
C GLY A 78 -9.60 -7.06 -14.25
N ALA A 79 -8.79 -7.54 -13.32
CA ALA A 79 -8.19 -6.72 -12.26
C ALA A 79 -7.27 -5.63 -12.80
N LEU A 80 -6.38 -5.95 -13.75
CA LEU A 80 -5.46 -4.97 -14.35
C LEU A 80 -6.21 -3.87 -15.13
N LYS A 81 -7.30 -4.23 -15.82
CA LYS A 81 -8.18 -3.25 -16.49
C LYS A 81 -8.89 -2.35 -15.49
N ALA A 82 -9.39 -2.91 -14.38
CA ALA A 82 -10.04 -2.13 -13.32
C ALA A 82 -9.07 -1.14 -12.65
N LEU A 83 -7.80 -1.53 -12.48
CA LEU A 83 -6.72 -0.67 -12.00
C LEU A 83 -6.26 0.40 -13.00
N LYS A 84 -6.68 0.29 -14.27
CA LYS A 84 -6.31 1.22 -15.36
C LYS A 84 -4.79 1.34 -15.54
N ILE A 85 -4.09 0.19 -15.55
CA ILE A 85 -2.63 0.20 -15.68
C ILE A 85 -2.21 0.95 -16.97
N PRO A 86 -1.23 1.87 -16.88
CA PRO A 86 -0.90 2.77 -17.98
C PRO A 86 0.07 2.15 -18.99
N ASN A 87 0.92 1.24 -18.53
CA ASN A 87 1.91 0.50 -19.31
C ASN A 87 2.30 -0.78 -18.55
N LEU A 88 2.84 -1.73 -19.30
CA LEU A 88 3.42 -2.97 -18.78
C LEU A 88 4.71 -3.22 -19.56
N ARG A 89 5.84 -3.27 -18.85
CA ARG A 89 7.14 -3.65 -19.39
C ARG A 89 7.40 -5.13 -19.19
#